data_AF-A0A1X1EMW9-F1
#
_entry.id   AF-A0A1X1EMW9-F1
#
_cell.length_a   1.000
_cell.length_b   1.000
_cell.length_c   1.000
_cell.angle_alpha   90.00
_cell.angle_beta   90.00
_cell.angle_gamma   90.00
#
_symmetry.space_group_name_H-M   'P 1'
#
loop_
_entity.id
_entity.type
_entity.pdbx_description
1 polymer ?
#
loop_
_entity_poly.entity_id
_entity_poly.type
_entity_poly.pdbx_seq_one_letter_code
_entity_poly.pdbx_strand_id
1 'polypeptide(L)'
;MMAEEGKSAAQIGDLLGYQTRHVQRMLKLAGLAPELLDALARDEITTEHCQVLALEDSPARQMQVWEQARQAYSNVTPGVLRRYITENEVSILNNARFQWLGEAAYVDGGGEVRRDLFSEGEAGYVNAALLEQLVLQKLEAHAQALCEEEGWAWAAGRLSVLTRWSADAGEYVFLSPDAAAFTDEEEARYDDLRQREDEDAAAEMAAMEDAAERRAWTEEQKAVAGVIVSLEGGNIQVVRGIARRAEMMVEEDDTAPETAGGVQEGKDSAETKTGIDALPASFVLAMSGERTLAVQAALSDQPQVALALLTWTLCRNCFTPRYGVNPLDVCLTPSQHRLVSSALSGKSGRGFLHLEQQREAWHAQLPEAWNTSFNWLLAWPQERVIALLGFCVSQGINGIQERQSGRTGSSPLEGLETVMGFDLREWWQPTATGFFCKLNKRQISDALSEAGLSDAARDVLAMKRRDAAERAGAEMSTNRWVPSWMKPGVDVSGDSVTDKAA
;
A
#
# COMPACT_ATOMS: atom_id res chain seq x y z
N MET A 1 -25.35 -48.58 -21.09
CA MET A 1 -24.13 -48.54 -20.24
C MET A 1 -24.52 -48.97 -18.83
N MET A 2 -23.76 -49.79 -18.09
CA MET A 2 -24.17 -50.26 -16.73
C MET A 2 -24.44 -49.11 -15.73
N ALA A 3 -23.91 -47.91 -15.98
CA ALA A 3 -24.23 -46.69 -15.24
C ALA A 3 -25.63 -46.11 -15.57
N GLU A 4 -26.11 -46.25 -16.81
CA GLU A 4 -27.49 -45.88 -17.23
C GLU A 4 -28.54 -46.82 -16.63
N GLU A 5 -28.13 -48.00 -16.18
CA GLU A 5 -28.95 -48.94 -15.40
C GLU A 5 -29.01 -48.60 -13.90
N GLY A 6 -28.40 -47.48 -13.47
CA GLY A 6 -28.44 -46.99 -12.08
C GLY A 6 -27.41 -47.60 -11.13
N LYS A 7 -26.41 -48.34 -11.62
CA LYS A 7 -25.36 -48.93 -10.78
C LYS A 7 -24.30 -47.89 -10.40
N SER A 8 -23.90 -47.86 -9.13
CA SER A 8 -22.83 -46.98 -8.65
C SER A 8 -21.45 -47.39 -9.19
N ALA A 9 -20.51 -46.46 -9.25
CA ALA A 9 -19.15 -46.73 -9.74
C ALA A 9 -18.41 -47.81 -8.91
N ALA A 10 -18.73 -47.95 -7.62
CA ALA A 10 -18.20 -49.01 -6.76
C ALA A 10 -18.75 -50.38 -7.18
N GLN A 11 -20.06 -50.49 -7.41
CA GLN A 11 -20.70 -51.73 -7.87
C GLN A 11 -20.21 -52.15 -9.25
N ILE A 12 -19.99 -51.19 -10.15
CA ILE A 12 -19.42 -51.46 -11.49
C ILE A 12 -17.96 -51.91 -11.37
N GLY A 13 -17.19 -51.33 -10.45
CA GLY A 13 -15.81 -51.73 -10.15
C GLY A 13 -15.72 -53.16 -9.62
N ASP A 14 -16.56 -53.49 -8.63
CA ASP A 14 -16.63 -54.82 -8.04
C ASP A 14 -17.06 -55.90 -9.05
N LEU A 15 -17.96 -55.55 -9.99
CA LEU A 15 -18.44 -56.46 -11.04
C LEU A 15 -17.41 -56.71 -12.15
N LEU A 16 -16.61 -55.70 -12.50
CA LEU A 16 -15.69 -55.73 -13.64
C LEU A 16 -14.22 -55.93 -13.23
N GLY A 17 -13.92 -56.00 -11.93
CA GLY A 17 -12.57 -56.19 -11.41
C GLY A 17 -11.68 -54.94 -11.48
N TYR A 18 -12.28 -53.75 -11.53
CA TYR A 18 -11.57 -52.46 -11.58
C TYR A 18 -11.75 -51.69 -10.28
N GLN A 19 -10.74 -50.89 -9.91
CA GLN A 19 -10.86 -49.99 -8.76
C GLN A 19 -11.96 -48.94 -8.98
N THR A 20 -12.70 -48.58 -7.93
CA THR A 20 -13.78 -47.57 -8.01
C THR A 20 -13.34 -46.27 -8.68
N ARG A 21 -12.13 -45.77 -8.36
CA ARG A 21 -11.55 -44.59 -9.02
C ARG A 21 -11.31 -44.79 -10.52
N HIS A 22 -10.91 -45.99 -10.95
CA HIS A 22 -10.72 -46.30 -12.37
C HIS A 22 -12.05 -46.25 -13.13
N VAL A 23 -13.11 -46.80 -12.53
CA VAL A 23 -14.46 -46.74 -13.12
C VAL A 23 -14.99 -45.31 -13.18
N GLN A 24 -14.81 -44.51 -12.12
CA GLN A 24 -15.17 -43.08 -12.12
C GLN A 24 -14.47 -42.31 -13.25
N ARG A 25 -13.17 -42.58 -13.47
CA ARG A 25 -12.40 -41.97 -14.57
C ARG A 25 -12.95 -42.33 -15.95
N MET A 26 -13.34 -43.59 -16.15
CA MET A 26 -13.91 -44.05 -17.42
C MET A 26 -15.31 -43.52 -17.67
N LEU A 27 -16.15 -43.43 -16.65
CA LEU A 27 -17.46 -42.80 -16.75
C LEU A 27 -17.35 -41.31 -17.07
N LYS A 28 -16.36 -40.62 -16.49
CA LYS A 28 -16.13 -39.19 -16.77
C LYS A 28 -15.69 -38.95 -18.21
N LEU A 29 -14.83 -39.82 -18.75
CA LEU A 29 -14.43 -39.77 -20.16
C LEU A 29 -15.58 -40.14 -21.11
N ALA A 30 -16.48 -41.03 -20.70
CA ALA A 30 -17.68 -41.37 -21.49
C ALA A 30 -18.71 -40.22 -21.55
N GLY A 31 -18.65 -39.26 -20.63
CA GLY A 31 -19.51 -38.07 -20.60
C GLY A 31 -18.98 -36.84 -21.36
N LEU A 32 -17.88 -36.98 -22.11
CA LEU A 32 -17.34 -35.93 -22.96
C LEU A 32 -18.28 -35.59 -24.13
N ALA A 33 -18.16 -34.37 -24.67
CA ALA A 33 -18.87 -33.96 -25.87
C ALA A 33 -18.67 -34.99 -27.02
N PRO A 34 -19.74 -35.42 -27.70
CA PRO A 34 -19.65 -36.44 -28.76
C PRO A 34 -18.62 -36.09 -29.85
N GLU A 35 -18.47 -34.81 -30.17
CA GLU A 35 -17.51 -34.32 -31.16
C GLU A 35 -16.05 -34.52 -30.73
N LEU A 36 -15.76 -34.45 -29.43
CA LEU A 36 -14.42 -34.73 -28.88
C LEU A 36 -14.12 -36.22 -28.88
N LEU A 37 -15.13 -37.06 -28.60
CA LEU A 37 -15.00 -38.51 -28.70
C LEU A 37 -14.79 -38.96 -30.15
N ASP A 38 -15.47 -38.33 -31.09
CA ASP A 38 -15.26 -38.53 -32.53
C ASP A 38 -13.87 -38.09 -32.98
N ALA A 39 -13.37 -36.95 -32.48
CA ALA A 39 -12.02 -36.47 -32.77
C ALA A 39 -10.95 -37.42 -32.20
N LEU A 40 -11.19 -38.00 -31.01
CA LEU A 40 -10.33 -39.03 -30.44
C LEU A 40 -10.35 -40.30 -31.31
N ALA A 41 -11.52 -40.71 -31.79
CA ALA A 41 -11.66 -41.88 -32.67
C ALA A 41 -10.97 -41.70 -34.03
N ARG A 42 -10.74 -40.47 -34.46
CA ARG A 42 -9.99 -40.10 -35.68
C ARG A 42 -8.50 -39.85 -35.44
N ASP A 43 -8.00 -40.10 -34.23
CA ASP A 43 -6.62 -39.80 -33.79
C ASP A 43 -6.22 -38.31 -33.96
N GLU A 44 -7.20 -37.40 -33.98
CA GLU A 44 -6.95 -35.95 -34.08
C GLU A 44 -6.55 -35.34 -32.72
N ILE A 45 -6.95 -36.00 -31.62
CA ILE A 45 -6.62 -35.63 -30.24
C ILE A 45 -6.13 -36.85 -29.48
N THR A 46 -5.40 -36.64 -28.39
CA THR A 46 -4.90 -37.74 -27.55
C THR A 46 -5.79 -37.96 -26.32
N THR A 47 -5.66 -39.13 -25.69
CA THR A 47 -6.35 -39.43 -24.43
C THR A 47 -6.05 -38.40 -23.33
N GLU A 48 -4.87 -37.78 -23.33
CA GLU A 48 -4.53 -36.70 -22.39
C GLU A 48 -5.35 -35.42 -22.62
N HIS A 49 -5.68 -35.09 -23.87
CA HIS A 49 -6.58 -33.96 -24.18
C HIS A 49 -7.97 -34.22 -23.63
N CYS A 50 -8.49 -35.44 -23.82
CA CYS A 50 -9.79 -35.86 -23.28
C CYS A 50 -9.79 -35.84 -21.74
N GLN A 51 -8.71 -36.27 -21.09
CA GLN A 51 -8.60 -36.21 -19.62
C GLN A 51 -8.63 -34.77 -19.09
N VAL A 52 -8.00 -33.83 -19.79
CA VAL A 52 -8.03 -32.41 -19.42
C VAL A 52 -9.39 -31.80 -19.70
N LEU A 53 -10.03 -32.08 -20.83
CA LEU A 53 -11.37 -31.57 -21.15
C LEU A 53 -12.44 -32.16 -20.23
N ALA A 54 -12.25 -33.40 -19.74
CA ALA A 54 -13.11 -34.01 -18.73
C ALA A 54 -12.96 -33.36 -17.33
N LEU A 55 -12.09 -32.36 -17.15
CA LEU A 55 -12.12 -31.49 -15.98
C LEU A 55 -13.34 -30.58 -15.97
N GLU A 56 -13.86 -30.23 -17.15
CA GLU A 56 -15.09 -29.47 -17.33
C GLU A 56 -16.28 -30.43 -17.46
N ASP A 57 -17.35 -30.24 -16.69
CA ASP A 57 -18.48 -31.18 -16.66
C ASP A 57 -19.56 -30.83 -17.71
N SER A 58 -19.53 -29.64 -18.31
CA SER A 58 -20.45 -29.20 -19.35
C SER A 58 -19.92 -29.48 -20.78
N PRO A 59 -20.59 -30.32 -21.59
CA PRO A 59 -20.18 -30.60 -22.97
C PRO A 59 -20.09 -29.35 -23.86
N ALA A 60 -20.97 -28.37 -23.65
CA ALA A 60 -20.94 -27.11 -24.39
C ALA A 60 -19.69 -26.28 -24.08
N ARG A 61 -19.27 -26.26 -22.80
CA ARG A 61 -18.09 -25.53 -22.35
C ARG A 61 -16.80 -26.25 -22.77
N GLN A 62 -16.78 -27.58 -22.75
CA GLN A 62 -15.69 -28.39 -23.30
C GLN A 62 -15.40 -28.02 -24.77
N MET A 63 -16.44 -27.95 -25.60
CA MET A 63 -16.31 -27.55 -27.00
C MET A 63 -15.87 -26.10 -27.16
N GLN A 64 -16.37 -25.18 -26.34
CA GLN A 64 -15.95 -23.77 -26.37
C GLN A 64 -14.45 -23.62 -26.04
N VAL A 65 -13.96 -24.29 -25.01
CA VAL A 65 -12.53 -24.29 -24.63
C VAL A 65 -11.68 -24.90 -25.74
N TRP A 66 -12.13 -26.02 -26.32
CA TRP A 66 -11.44 -26.68 -27.43
C TRP A 66 -11.33 -25.78 -28.67
N GLU A 67 -12.43 -25.12 -29.07
CA GLU A 67 -12.45 -24.21 -30.22
C GLU A 67 -11.62 -22.95 -29.99
N GLN A 68 -11.68 -22.36 -28.80
CA GLN A 68 -10.87 -21.19 -28.44
C GLN A 68 -9.37 -21.52 -28.48
N ALA A 69 -8.98 -22.67 -27.94
CA ALA A 69 -7.59 -23.12 -27.99
C ALA A 69 -7.12 -23.36 -29.43
N ARG A 70 -7.97 -23.94 -30.28
CA ARG A 70 -7.66 -24.20 -31.71
C ARG A 70 -7.57 -22.92 -32.54
N GLN A 71 -8.27 -21.85 -32.16
CA GLN A 71 -8.17 -20.54 -32.80
C GLN A 71 -6.90 -19.80 -32.38
N ALA A 72 -6.51 -19.91 -31.10
CA ALA A 72 -5.37 -19.19 -30.55
C ALA A 72 -4.01 -19.86 -30.81
N TYR A 73 -3.99 -21.19 -30.98
CA TYR A 73 -2.75 -21.96 -31.11
C TYR A 73 -2.79 -22.88 -32.34
N SER A 74 -1.72 -22.89 -33.13
CA SER A 74 -1.56 -23.83 -34.25
C SER A 74 -1.36 -25.27 -33.80
N ASN A 75 -0.89 -25.48 -32.56
CA ASN A 75 -0.82 -26.78 -31.90
C ASN A 75 -1.39 -26.66 -30.49
N VAL A 76 -2.56 -27.27 -30.26
CA VAL A 76 -3.21 -27.30 -28.96
C VAL A 76 -2.56 -28.39 -28.13
N THR A 77 -1.97 -28.01 -26.99
CA THR A 77 -1.40 -28.97 -26.04
C THR A 77 -2.33 -29.16 -24.83
N PRO A 78 -2.26 -30.30 -24.10
CA PRO A 78 -3.06 -30.49 -22.90
C PRO A 78 -2.81 -29.42 -21.83
N GLY A 79 -1.61 -28.86 -21.77
CA GLY A 79 -1.27 -27.76 -20.86
C GLY A 79 -2.00 -26.45 -21.19
N VAL A 80 -2.19 -26.14 -22.48
CA VAL A 80 -2.96 -24.97 -22.93
C VAL A 80 -4.43 -25.14 -22.56
N LEU A 81 -5.03 -26.30 -22.82
CA LEU A 81 -6.41 -26.59 -22.43
C LEU A 81 -6.59 -26.50 -20.91
N ARG A 82 -5.64 -27.05 -20.14
CA ARG A 82 -5.68 -26.98 -18.68
C ARG A 82 -5.70 -25.53 -18.23
N ARG A 83 -4.86 -24.67 -18.84
CA ARG A 83 -4.86 -23.24 -18.55
C ARG A 83 -6.22 -22.59 -18.84
N TYR A 84 -6.81 -22.81 -20.01
CA TYR A 84 -8.14 -22.25 -20.32
C TYR A 84 -9.25 -22.69 -19.36
N ILE A 85 -9.15 -23.90 -18.82
CA ILE A 85 -10.11 -24.43 -17.83
C ILE A 85 -9.85 -23.80 -16.45
N THR A 86 -8.60 -23.75 -16.01
CA THR A 86 -8.24 -23.29 -14.66
C THR A 86 -8.06 -21.77 -14.52
N GLU A 87 -7.89 -21.01 -15.61
CA GLU A 87 -7.63 -19.55 -15.55
C GLU A 87 -8.83 -18.75 -15.02
N ASN A 88 -10.04 -19.33 -15.07
CA ASN A 88 -11.24 -18.76 -14.45
C ASN A 88 -11.59 -19.38 -13.09
N GLU A 89 -10.74 -20.28 -12.58
CA GLU A 89 -10.95 -20.97 -11.31
C GLU A 89 -9.90 -20.56 -10.28
N VAL A 90 -10.33 -20.37 -9.05
CA VAL A 90 -9.45 -20.14 -7.90
C VAL A 90 -9.56 -21.32 -6.95
N SER A 91 -8.43 -21.69 -6.34
CA SER A 91 -8.43 -22.71 -5.31
C SER A 91 -9.19 -22.22 -4.08
N ILE A 92 -9.95 -23.12 -3.45
CA ILE A 92 -10.57 -22.85 -2.14
C ILE A 92 -9.53 -22.81 -1.01
N LEU A 93 -8.40 -23.50 -1.19
CA LEU A 93 -7.32 -23.55 -0.22
C LEU A 93 -6.57 -22.22 -0.23
N ASN A 94 -6.43 -21.60 0.95
CA ASN A 94 -5.79 -20.28 1.14
C ASN A 94 -6.48 -19.12 0.41
N ASN A 95 -7.77 -19.25 0.09
CA ASN A 95 -8.55 -18.14 -0.46
C ASN A 95 -9.43 -17.51 0.62
N ALA A 96 -8.98 -16.38 1.17
CA ALA A 96 -9.65 -15.67 2.25
C ALA A 96 -11.08 -15.21 1.87
N ARG A 97 -11.34 -14.92 0.59
CA ARG A 97 -12.68 -14.52 0.11
C ARG A 97 -13.65 -15.70 0.12
N PHE A 98 -13.21 -16.88 -0.32
CA PHE A 98 -14.00 -18.10 -0.25
C PHE A 98 -14.27 -18.54 1.19
N GLN A 99 -13.25 -18.46 2.06
CA GLN A 99 -13.38 -18.77 3.48
C GLN A 99 -14.39 -17.84 4.18
N TRP A 100 -14.37 -16.54 3.86
CA TRP A 100 -15.30 -15.56 4.44
C TRP A 100 -16.72 -15.67 3.87
N LEU A 101 -16.88 -15.98 2.57
CA LEU A 101 -18.20 -16.22 1.98
C LEU A 101 -18.83 -17.49 2.56
N GLY A 102 -18.04 -18.57 2.61
CA GLY A 102 -18.46 -19.91 3.00
C GLY A 102 -18.98 -20.75 1.83
N GLU A 103 -18.77 -22.07 1.89
CA GLU A 103 -19.20 -23.00 0.84
C GLU A 103 -20.72 -22.99 0.64
N ALA A 104 -21.51 -22.97 1.72
CA ALA A 104 -22.97 -22.94 1.63
C ALA A 104 -23.50 -21.72 0.87
N ALA A 105 -22.99 -20.53 1.17
CA ALA A 105 -23.40 -19.29 0.50
C ALA A 105 -22.96 -19.25 -0.98
N TYR A 106 -21.81 -19.85 -1.30
CA TYR A 106 -21.35 -19.99 -2.68
C TYR A 106 -22.25 -20.95 -3.49
N VAL A 107 -22.66 -22.07 -2.88
CA VAL A 107 -23.56 -23.05 -3.50
C VAL A 107 -24.98 -22.50 -3.66
N ASP A 108 -25.50 -21.82 -2.66
CA ASP A 108 -26.82 -21.14 -2.73
C ASP A 108 -26.83 -20.04 -3.81
N GLY A 109 -25.69 -19.40 -4.04
CA GLY A 109 -25.47 -18.46 -5.14
C GLY A 109 -25.37 -19.10 -6.54
N GLY A 110 -25.61 -20.40 -6.65
CA GLY A 110 -25.54 -21.17 -7.90
C GLY A 110 -24.14 -21.62 -8.29
N GLY A 111 -23.18 -21.54 -7.36
CA GLY A 111 -21.80 -21.98 -7.59
C GLY A 111 -21.60 -23.46 -7.35
N GLU A 112 -20.79 -24.10 -8.19
CA GLU A 112 -20.38 -25.49 -7.99
C GLU A 112 -18.93 -25.53 -7.47
N VAL A 113 -18.69 -26.32 -6.42
CA VAL A 113 -17.33 -26.56 -5.91
C VAL A 113 -16.76 -27.78 -6.60
N ARG A 114 -15.84 -27.55 -7.53
CA ARG A 114 -15.18 -28.62 -8.27
C ARG A 114 -14.06 -29.21 -7.43
N ARG A 115 -14.21 -30.47 -7.02
CA ARG A 115 -13.15 -31.20 -6.30
C ARG A 115 -12.40 -32.08 -7.31
N ASP A 116 -11.10 -31.87 -7.45
CA ASP A 116 -10.29 -32.65 -8.38
C ASP A 116 -10.10 -34.09 -7.87
N LEU A 117 -10.65 -35.07 -8.59
CA LEU A 117 -10.56 -36.50 -8.28
C LEU A 117 -9.19 -37.11 -8.61
N PHE A 118 -8.27 -36.35 -9.23
CA PHE A 118 -6.95 -36.80 -9.65
C PHE A 118 -5.80 -36.29 -8.77
N SER A 119 -6.05 -35.37 -7.83
CA SER A 119 -5.06 -34.90 -6.84
C SER A 119 -5.21 -35.61 -5.49
N GLU A 120 -4.11 -35.70 -4.73
CA GLU A 120 -4.06 -36.44 -3.45
C GLU A 120 -4.56 -35.65 -2.23
N GLY A 121 -5.22 -34.50 -2.40
CA GLY A 121 -5.69 -33.65 -1.29
C GLY A 121 -7.10 -33.08 -1.46
N GLU A 122 -7.63 -32.43 -0.41
CA GLU A 122 -8.91 -31.68 -0.41
C GLU A 122 -8.84 -30.38 -1.24
N ALA A 123 -8.24 -30.43 -2.43
CA ALA A 123 -8.14 -29.29 -3.33
C ALA A 123 -9.45 -29.13 -4.12
N GLY A 124 -10.27 -28.16 -3.70
CA GLY A 124 -11.40 -27.68 -4.47
C GLY A 124 -11.06 -26.42 -5.27
N TYR A 125 -11.78 -26.23 -6.37
CA TYR A 125 -11.70 -25.07 -7.24
C TYR A 125 -13.10 -24.50 -7.43
N VAL A 126 -13.19 -23.18 -7.47
CA VAL A 126 -14.44 -22.43 -7.64
C VAL A 126 -14.26 -21.36 -8.70
N ASN A 127 -15.36 -20.98 -9.35
CA ASN A 127 -15.36 -19.94 -10.36
C ASN A 127 -15.01 -18.58 -9.71
N ALA A 128 -13.93 -17.96 -10.18
CA ALA A 128 -13.41 -16.73 -9.61
C ALA A 128 -14.40 -15.55 -9.74
N ALA A 129 -15.06 -15.43 -10.90
CA ALA A 129 -15.98 -14.33 -11.16
C ALA A 129 -17.26 -14.45 -10.31
N LEU A 130 -17.81 -15.65 -10.17
CA LEU A 130 -18.97 -15.88 -9.31
C LEU A 130 -18.62 -15.66 -7.84
N LEU A 131 -17.43 -16.10 -7.40
CA LEU A 131 -16.96 -15.84 -6.04
C LEU A 131 -16.85 -14.35 -5.76
N GLU A 132 -16.22 -13.58 -6.66
CA GLU A 132 -16.09 -12.12 -6.51
C GLU A 132 -17.46 -11.42 -6.48
N GLN A 133 -18.39 -11.85 -7.34
CA GLN A 133 -19.75 -11.31 -7.37
C GLN A 133 -20.50 -11.55 -6.04
N LEU A 134 -20.48 -12.78 -5.52
CA LEU A 134 -21.17 -13.12 -4.28
C LEU A 134 -20.53 -12.46 -3.05
N VAL A 135 -19.20 -12.34 -3.04
CA VAL A 135 -18.48 -11.59 -1.99
C VAL A 135 -18.87 -10.12 -2.03
N LEU A 136 -18.93 -9.50 -3.21
CA LEU A 136 -19.34 -8.11 -3.37
C LEU A 136 -20.78 -7.90 -2.87
N GLN A 137 -21.72 -8.76 -3.27
CA GLN A 137 -23.11 -8.69 -2.81
C GLN A 137 -23.23 -8.80 -1.29
N LYS A 138 -22.46 -9.72 -0.68
CA LYS A 138 -22.45 -9.89 0.79
C LYS A 138 -21.87 -8.65 1.49
N LEU A 139 -20.85 -8.01 0.91
CA LEU A 139 -20.27 -6.75 1.42
C LEU A 139 -21.23 -5.57 1.26
N GLU A 140 -21.92 -5.46 0.14
CA GLU A 140 -22.95 -4.44 -0.11
C GLU A 140 -24.10 -4.57 0.91
N ALA A 141 -24.55 -5.79 1.20
CA ALA A 141 -25.56 -6.03 2.22
C ALA A 141 -25.10 -5.59 3.63
N HIS A 142 -23.83 -5.82 3.98
CA HIS A 142 -23.26 -5.35 5.25
C HIS A 142 -23.14 -3.83 5.29
N ALA A 143 -22.70 -3.21 4.19
CA ALA A 143 -22.63 -1.76 4.08
C ALA A 143 -24.01 -1.13 4.25
N GLN A 144 -25.03 -1.68 3.59
CA GLN A 144 -26.39 -1.19 3.66
C GLN A 144 -26.99 -1.33 5.06
N ALA A 145 -26.76 -2.46 5.74
CA ALA A 145 -27.19 -2.65 7.12
C ALA A 145 -26.58 -1.60 8.07
N LEU A 146 -25.27 -1.34 7.94
CA LEU A 146 -24.59 -0.29 8.71
C LEU A 146 -25.10 1.11 8.36
N CYS A 147 -25.43 1.36 7.10
CA CYS A 147 -26.01 2.63 6.64
C CYS A 147 -27.35 2.90 7.32
N GLU A 148 -28.22 1.89 7.40
CA GLU A 148 -29.54 1.98 8.02
C GLU A 148 -29.46 2.07 9.55
N GLU A 149 -28.53 1.34 10.17
CA GLU A 149 -28.33 1.35 11.61
C GLU A 149 -27.71 2.67 12.12
N GLU A 150 -26.69 3.16 11.42
CA GLU A 150 -25.90 4.32 11.86
C GLU A 150 -26.38 5.66 11.25
N GLY A 151 -27.23 5.63 10.23
CA GLY A 151 -27.87 6.82 9.63
C GLY A 151 -27.08 7.50 8.51
N TRP A 152 -26.21 6.78 7.79
CA TRP A 152 -25.39 7.35 6.72
C TRP A 152 -26.21 7.68 5.45
N ALA A 153 -25.74 8.65 4.66
CA ALA A 153 -26.42 9.06 3.43
C ALA A 153 -26.35 8.00 2.31
N TRP A 154 -25.29 7.21 2.28
CA TRP A 154 -25.09 6.15 1.31
C TRP A 154 -24.15 5.05 1.83
N ALA A 155 -24.20 3.90 1.17
CA ALA A 155 -23.37 2.74 1.47
C ALA A 155 -22.71 2.18 0.20
N ALA A 156 -21.53 1.59 0.32
CA ALA A 156 -20.97 0.76 -0.74
C ALA A 156 -20.12 -0.41 -0.22
N GLY A 157 -20.30 -1.59 -0.82
CA GLY A 157 -19.39 -2.72 -0.67
C GLY A 157 -18.31 -2.70 -1.74
N ARG A 158 -17.07 -3.07 -1.41
CA ARG A 158 -15.98 -3.22 -2.40
C ARG A 158 -15.00 -4.34 -2.07
N LEU A 159 -14.41 -4.93 -3.11
CA LEU A 159 -13.47 -6.07 -2.97
C LEU A 159 -12.04 -5.68 -2.54
N SER A 160 -11.69 -4.41 -2.64
CA SER A 160 -10.39 -3.85 -2.27
C SER A 160 -10.55 -2.90 -1.10
N VAL A 161 -9.50 -2.68 -0.30
CA VAL A 161 -9.56 -1.70 0.78
C VAL A 161 -9.54 -0.28 0.21
N LEU A 162 -10.32 0.61 0.82
CA LEU A 162 -10.25 2.04 0.53
C LEU A 162 -9.01 2.60 1.24
N THR A 163 -8.07 3.15 0.48
CA THR A 163 -6.88 3.81 1.05
C THR A 163 -6.89 5.29 0.72
N ARG A 164 -6.34 6.13 1.59
CA ARG A 164 -6.24 7.59 1.34
C ARG A 164 -5.30 7.94 0.17
N TRP A 165 -4.58 6.95 -0.38
CA TRP A 165 -3.49 7.14 -1.33
C TRP A 165 -3.66 6.35 -2.65
N SER A 166 -4.82 5.73 -2.91
CA SER A 166 -5.14 5.00 -4.16
C SER A 166 -5.83 5.90 -5.20
N ALA A 167 -6.15 5.33 -6.37
CA ALA A 167 -6.96 5.99 -7.42
C ALA A 167 -8.28 6.60 -6.90
N ASP A 168 -8.75 6.10 -5.75
CA ASP A 168 -9.91 6.55 -4.98
C ASP A 168 -9.79 8.00 -4.46
N ALA A 169 -8.57 8.56 -4.35
CA ALA A 169 -8.34 9.93 -3.87
C ALA A 169 -8.93 11.03 -4.79
N GLY A 170 -9.27 10.67 -6.03
CA GLY A 170 -10.00 11.54 -6.95
C GLY A 170 -11.51 11.54 -6.72
N GLU A 171 -12.07 10.47 -6.16
CA GLU A 171 -13.52 10.19 -6.09
C GLU A 171 -14.10 10.44 -4.70
N TYR A 172 -13.31 10.20 -3.64
CA TYR A 172 -13.76 10.22 -2.25
C TYR A 172 -12.98 11.24 -1.39
N VAL A 173 -13.69 11.82 -0.41
CA VAL A 173 -13.14 12.70 0.63
C VAL A 173 -13.42 12.06 1.99
N PHE A 174 -12.37 11.92 2.80
CA PHE A 174 -12.49 11.41 4.17
C PHE A 174 -12.83 12.56 5.11
N LEU A 175 -14.05 12.57 5.63
CA LEU A 175 -14.44 13.42 6.74
C LEU A 175 -13.84 12.87 8.04
N SER A 176 -13.68 13.74 9.02
CA SER A 176 -13.34 13.33 10.39
C SER A 176 -14.57 13.56 11.26
N PRO A 177 -14.86 12.67 12.22
CA PRO A 177 -15.88 12.95 13.21
C PRO A 177 -15.48 14.15 14.06
N ASP A 178 -16.42 14.69 14.82
CA ASP A 178 -16.07 15.65 15.88
C ASP A 178 -15.22 14.95 16.96
N ALA A 179 -14.71 15.72 17.92
CA ALA A 179 -13.90 15.14 19.00
C ALA A 179 -14.73 14.12 19.79
N ALA A 180 -14.33 12.85 19.71
CA ALA A 180 -14.90 11.78 20.49
C ALA A 180 -14.73 12.09 21.99
N ALA A 181 -15.85 12.30 22.67
CA ALA A 181 -15.89 12.57 24.09
C ALA A 181 -16.23 11.28 24.83
N PHE A 182 -15.31 10.83 25.70
CA PHE A 182 -15.62 9.83 26.71
C PHE A 182 -16.51 10.44 27.78
N THR A 183 -17.43 9.65 28.34
CA THR A 183 -18.08 10.05 29.59
C THR A 183 -17.10 9.92 30.75
N ASP A 184 -17.35 10.62 31.87
CA ASP A 184 -16.51 10.54 33.07
C ASP A 184 -16.30 9.09 33.56
N GLU A 185 -17.29 8.22 33.37
CA GLU A 185 -17.21 6.79 33.70
C GLU A 185 -16.37 5.98 32.69
N GLU A 186 -16.44 6.33 31.41
CA GLU A 186 -15.64 5.71 30.34
C GLU A 186 -14.17 6.14 30.44
N GLU A 187 -13.89 7.40 30.77
CA GLU A 187 -12.53 7.91 30.96
C GLU A 187 -11.85 7.23 32.16
N ALA A 188 -12.56 7.09 33.29
CA ALA A 188 -12.06 6.37 34.45
C ALA A 188 -11.77 4.89 34.17
N ARG A 189 -12.61 4.22 33.36
CA ARG A 189 -12.41 2.84 32.95
C ARG A 189 -11.28 2.70 31.93
N TYR A 190 -11.16 3.64 30.98
CA TYR A 190 -10.07 3.67 30.00
C TYR A 190 -8.71 3.86 30.70
N ASP A 191 -8.63 4.73 31.71
CA ASP A 191 -7.43 4.93 32.52
C ASP A 191 -7.04 3.71 33.39
N ASP A 192 -8.03 2.95 33.89
CA ASP A 192 -7.81 1.67 34.58
C ASP A 192 -7.29 0.59 33.62
N LEU A 193 -7.91 0.47 32.44
CA LEU A 193 -7.48 -0.46 31.39
C LEU A 193 -6.08 -0.13 30.87
N ARG A 194 -5.72 1.16 30.76
CA ARG A 194 -4.38 1.59 30.33
C ARG A 194 -3.27 1.19 31.30
N GLN A 195 -3.60 0.98 32.58
CA GLN A 195 -2.65 0.49 33.58
C GLN A 195 -2.45 -1.03 33.50
N ARG A 196 -3.28 -1.74 32.73
CA ARG A 196 -3.20 -3.18 32.51
C ARG A 196 -2.53 -3.46 31.17
N GLU A 197 -1.31 -4.01 31.20
CA GLU A 197 -0.56 -4.40 29.99
C GLU A 197 -0.96 -5.80 29.50
N ASP A 198 -2.25 -6.08 29.37
CA ASP A 198 -2.78 -7.37 28.86
C ASP A 198 -3.56 -7.20 27.55
N GLU A 199 -3.63 -8.26 26.74
CA GLU A 199 -4.27 -8.24 25.40
C GLU A 199 -5.78 -7.96 25.50
N ASP A 200 -6.43 -8.39 26.58
CA ASP A 200 -7.85 -8.14 26.83
C ASP A 200 -8.11 -6.65 27.07
N ALA A 201 -7.26 -5.97 27.84
CA ALA A 201 -7.34 -4.54 28.08
C ALA A 201 -7.13 -3.72 26.79
N ALA A 202 -6.20 -4.14 25.93
CA ALA A 202 -5.98 -3.50 24.63
C ALA A 202 -7.21 -3.63 23.71
N ALA A 203 -7.84 -4.80 23.67
CA ALA A 203 -9.06 -5.02 22.89
C ALA A 203 -10.25 -4.20 23.43
N GLU A 204 -10.38 -4.10 24.75
CA GLU A 204 -11.44 -3.34 25.40
C GLU A 204 -11.28 -1.82 25.20
N MET A 205 -10.05 -1.29 25.28
CA MET A 205 -9.75 0.11 24.96
C MET A 205 -10.09 0.44 23.50
N ALA A 206 -9.71 -0.41 22.55
CA ALA A 206 -10.03 -0.22 21.13
C ALA A 206 -11.56 -0.21 20.87
N ALA A 207 -12.32 -1.07 21.57
CA ALA A 207 -13.77 -1.09 21.47
C ALA A 207 -14.42 0.18 22.06
N MET A 208 -13.83 0.74 23.13
CA MET A 208 -14.29 1.99 23.74
C MET A 208 -14.01 3.21 22.84
N GLU A 209 -12.83 3.28 22.22
CA GLU A 209 -12.49 4.32 21.24
C GLU A 209 -13.44 4.28 20.03
N ASP A 210 -13.65 3.11 19.43
CA ASP A 210 -14.56 2.92 18.29
C ASP A 210 -16.02 3.29 18.66
N ALA A 211 -16.45 3.02 19.90
CA ALA A 211 -17.75 3.46 20.42
C ALA A 211 -17.83 4.98 20.64
N ALA A 212 -16.75 5.62 21.06
CA ALA A 212 -16.68 7.07 21.23
C ALA A 212 -16.67 7.78 19.85
N GLU A 213 -15.90 7.28 18.89
CA GLU A 213 -15.89 7.78 17.51
C GLU A 213 -17.26 7.64 16.83
N ARG A 214 -17.96 6.51 17.01
CA ARG A 214 -19.34 6.35 16.49
C ARG A 214 -20.30 7.42 16.99
N ARG A 215 -20.18 7.84 18.25
CA ARG A 215 -21.00 8.88 18.87
C ARG A 215 -20.62 10.30 18.42
N ALA A 216 -19.42 10.47 17.91
CA ALA A 216 -18.86 11.76 17.54
C ALA A 216 -19.25 12.22 16.12
N TRP A 217 -19.91 11.37 15.34
CA TRP A 217 -20.47 11.74 14.05
C TRP A 217 -21.79 12.50 14.21
N THR A 218 -21.83 13.74 13.74
CA THR A 218 -23.06 14.53 13.76
C THR A 218 -24.03 14.10 12.66
N GLU A 219 -25.32 14.38 12.84
CA GLU A 219 -26.34 14.08 11.83
C GLU A 219 -26.09 14.85 10.52
N GLU A 220 -25.52 16.07 10.60
CA GLU A 220 -25.13 16.85 9.42
C GLU A 220 -23.98 16.19 8.66
N GLN A 221 -23.00 15.61 9.37
CA GLN A 221 -21.90 14.87 8.73
C GLN A 221 -22.42 13.59 8.09
N LYS A 222 -23.28 12.84 8.78
CA LYS A 222 -23.89 11.61 8.26
C LYS A 222 -24.80 11.84 7.06
N ALA A 223 -25.44 13.01 6.96
CA ALA A 223 -26.29 13.37 5.83
C ALA A 223 -25.53 13.58 4.50
N VAL A 224 -24.21 13.76 4.55
CA VAL A 224 -23.35 13.93 3.36
C VAL A 224 -22.35 12.79 3.21
N ALA A 225 -21.97 12.14 4.30
CA ALA A 225 -21.04 11.03 4.31
C ALA A 225 -21.73 9.67 4.18
N GLY A 226 -20.97 8.72 3.65
CA GLY A 226 -21.33 7.32 3.54
C GLY A 226 -20.39 6.40 4.29
N VAL A 227 -20.77 5.14 4.31
CA VAL A 227 -20.00 4.02 4.85
C VAL A 227 -19.55 3.10 3.73
N ILE A 228 -18.28 2.70 3.76
CA ILE A 228 -17.71 1.73 2.82
C ILE A 228 -17.26 0.50 3.59
N VAL A 229 -17.65 -0.67 3.08
CA VAL A 229 -17.27 -1.97 3.64
C VAL A 229 -16.41 -2.72 2.63
N SER A 230 -15.27 -3.21 3.08
CA SER A 230 -14.33 -3.96 2.24
C SER A 230 -13.83 -5.23 2.93
N LEU A 231 -13.19 -6.12 2.19
CA LEU A 231 -12.67 -7.39 2.70
C LEU A 231 -11.16 -7.47 2.53
N GLU A 232 -10.43 -7.63 3.63
CA GLU A 232 -8.97 -7.82 3.63
C GLU A 232 -8.59 -8.99 4.54
N GLY A 233 -7.79 -9.92 4.02
CA GLY A 233 -7.32 -11.07 4.80
C GLY A 233 -8.43 -11.96 5.38
N GLY A 234 -9.66 -11.88 4.85
CA GLY A 234 -10.83 -12.62 5.35
C GLY A 234 -11.62 -11.89 6.43
N ASN A 235 -11.23 -10.65 6.77
CA ASN A 235 -11.91 -9.80 7.75
C ASN A 235 -12.53 -8.58 7.08
N ILE A 236 -13.69 -8.16 7.59
CA ILE A 236 -14.39 -6.97 7.12
C ILE A 236 -13.68 -5.73 7.65
N GLN A 237 -13.42 -4.78 6.76
CA GLN A 237 -12.90 -3.45 7.07
C GLN A 237 -14.00 -2.43 6.80
N VAL A 238 -14.38 -1.68 7.84
CA VAL A 238 -15.43 -0.66 7.77
C VAL A 238 -14.78 0.72 7.83
N VAL A 239 -15.05 1.54 6.81
CA VAL A 239 -14.58 2.93 6.75
C VAL A 239 -15.80 3.85 6.73
N ARG A 240 -15.90 4.71 7.75
CA ARG A 240 -16.99 5.67 7.95
C ARG A 240 -16.56 7.07 7.50
N GLY A 241 -17.53 7.95 7.28
CA GLY A 241 -17.24 9.37 7.02
C GLY A 241 -16.76 9.66 5.60
N ILE A 242 -17.22 8.91 4.59
CA ILE A 242 -16.75 9.09 3.22
C ILE A 242 -17.73 9.95 2.42
N ALA A 243 -17.32 11.15 2.00
CA ALA A 243 -18.10 11.98 1.09
C ALA A 243 -17.66 11.77 -0.38
N ARG A 244 -18.60 11.85 -1.32
CA ARG A 244 -18.31 11.77 -2.76
C ARG A 244 -17.96 13.16 -3.29
N ARG A 245 -16.81 13.29 -3.95
CA ARG A 245 -16.30 14.60 -4.40
C ARG A 245 -17.22 15.31 -5.40
N ALA A 246 -17.90 14.55 -6.25
CA ALA A 246 -18.84 15.08 -7.23
C ALA A 246 -20.03 15.82 -6.59
N GLU A 247 -20.41 15.44 -5.36
CA GLU A 247 -21.55 16.02 -4.65
C GLU A 247 -21.15 17.28 -3.84
N MET A 248 -19.86 17.43 -3.48
CA MET A 248 -19.33 18.64 -2.87
C MET A 248 -19.10 19.81 -3.85
N MET A 249 -18.99 19.55 -5.16
CA MET A 249 -18.76 20.59 -6.18
C MET A 249 -20.04 21.29 -6.66
N VAL A 250 -21.22 20.87 -6.20
CA VAL A 250 -22.52 21.39 -6.70
C VAL A 250 -23.02 22.60 -5.90
N GLU A 251 -22.42 22.95 -4.75
CA GLU A 251 -22.85 24.08 -3.93
C GLU A 251 -22.09 25.40 -4.16
N GLU A 252 -21.05 25.43 -4.99
CA GLU A 252 -20.35 26.67 -5.36
C GLU A 252 -20.65 27.05 -6.82
N ASP A 253 -21.76 27.76 -7.06
CA ASP A 253 -21.96 28.50 -8.31
C ASP A 253 -22.17 30.01 -8.05
N ASP A 254 -21.23 30.76 -8.64
CA ASP A 254 -21.25 32.15 -9.09
C ASP A 254 -21.80 33.27 -8.19
N THR A 255 -20.89 33.96 -7.48
CA THR A 255 -20.71 35.43 -7.61
C THR A 255 -19.30 35.87 -7.18
N ALA A 256 -18.47 36.29 -8.14
CA ALA A 256 -17.22 37.03 -7.87
C ALA A 256 -17.53 38.49 -7.44
N PRO A 257 -16.65 39.20 -6.69
CA PRO A 257 -15.40 39.68 -7.28
C PRO A 257 -14.16 39.69 -6.35
N GLU A 258 -13.00 39.83 -7.00
CA GLU A 258 -11.69 40.07 -6.43
C GLU A 258 -11.67 41.14 -5.31
N THR A 259 -11.28 40.75 -4.10
CA THR A 259 -10.58 41.63 -3.15
C THR A 259 -9.60 40.80 -2.31
N ALA A 260 -8.43 41.38 -2.06
CA ALA A 260 -7.35 40.78 -1.30
C ALA A 260 -7.70 40.61 0.19
N GLY A 261 -7.27 39.48 0.77
CA GLY A 261 -6.98 39.33 2.19
C GLY A 261 -8.01 38.56 3.01
N GLY A 262 -7.60 37.39 3.52
CA GLY A 262 -8.31 36.66 4.58
C GLY A 262 -8.30 35.15 4.36
N VAL A 263 -7.20 34.48 4.75
CA VAL A 263 -7.25 33.04 5.00
C VAL A 263 -8.05 32.88 6.29
N GLN A 264 -9.29 32.40 6.19
CA GLN A 264 -10.14 32.16 7.34
C GLN A 264 -9.89 30.72 7.81
N GLU A 265 -9.04 30.61 8.82
CA GLU A 265 -8.81 29.42 9.61
C GLU A 265 -10.13 28.99 10.29
N GLY A 266 -10.58 27.77 10.00
CA GLY A 266 -11.53 27.05 10.86
C GLY A 266 -10.83 26.77 12.19
N LYS A 267 -11.44 27.23 13.29
CA LYS A 267 -10.91 27.18 14.65
C LYS A 267 -10.75 25.74 15.15
N ASP A 268 -9.51 25.25 15.09
CA ASP A 268 -9.03 24.16 15.94
C ASP A 268 -9.08 24.57 17.41
N SER A 269 -9.44 23.63 18.27
CA SER A 269 -9.32 23.71 19.72
C SER A 269 -7.87 24.04 20.12
N ALA A 270 -7.75 24.89 21.14
CA ALA A 270 -6.52 25.54 21.53
C ALA A 270 -5.53 24.59 22.26
N GLU A 271 -4.85 23.74 21.50
CA GLU A 271 -3.47 23.37 21.83
C GLU A 271 -2.53 24.28 21.04
N THR A 272 -1.59 24.92 21.74
CA THR A 272 -0.65 25.84 21.09
C THR A 272 0.32 25.02 20.23
N LYS A 273 0.06 24.92 18.92
CA LYS A 273 0.96 24.28 17.95
C LYS A 273 2.38 24.85 18.12
N THR A 274 3.35 24.01 18.46
CA THR A 274 4.75 24.39 18.73
C THR A 274 5.73 23.61 17.85
N GLY A 275 6.91 24.18 17.58
CA GLY A 275 7.96 23.53 16.79
C GLY A 275 7.55 23.28 15.33
N ILE A 276 7.84 22.07 14.82
CA ILE A 276 7.47 21.65 13.46
C ILE A 276 5.95 21.68 13.23
N ASP A 277 5.15 21.56 14.29
CA ASP A 277 3.69 21.58 14.20
C ASP A 277 3.09 22.97 13.95
N ALA A 278 3.88 24.02 14.14
CA ALA A 278 3.52 25.40 13.78
C ALA A 278 3.78 25.74 12.28
N LEU A 279 4.39 24.83 11.51
CA LEU A 279 4.67 25.04 10.09
C LEU A 279 3.54 24.49 9.20
N PRO A 280 3.29 25.05 8.00
CA PRO A 280 2.32 24.48 7.07
C PRO A 280 2.65 23.02 6.70
N ALA A 281 1.64 22.15 6.63
CA ALA A 281 1.83 20.73 6.31
C ALA A 281 2.53 20.52 4.94
N SER A 282 2.14 21.30 3.94
CA SER A 282 2.75 21.31 2.61
C SER A 282 4.22 21.73 2.62
N PHE A 283 4.61 22.58 3.57
CA PHE A 283 6.00 22.99 3.76
C PHE A 283 6.84 21.88 4.40
N VAL A 284 6.30 21.21 5.42
CA VAL A 284 6.94 20.03 6.05
C VAL A 284 7.13 18.91 5.03
N LEU A 285 6.12 18.65 4.19
CA LEU A 285 6.20 17.69 3.09
C LEU A 285 7.32 18.03 2.11
N ALA A 286 7.39 19.29 1.65
CA ALA A 286 8.43 19.72 0.71
C ALA A 286 9.83 19.57 1.30
N MET A 287 10.02 19.96 2.56
CA MET A 287 11.33 19.90 3.23
C MET A 287 11.75 18.48 3.58
N SER A 288 10.83 17.61 3.97
CA SER A 288 11.12 16.17 4.15
C SER A 288 11.45 15.50 2.81
N GLY A 289 10.90 15.97 1.70
CA GLY A 289 11.33 15.61 0.34
C GLY A 289 12.78 16.00 0.05
N GLU A 290 13.17 17.25 0.33
CA GLU A 290 14.57 17.71 0.17
C GLU A 290 15.54 16.89 1.05
N ARG A 291 15.16 16.61 2.31
CA ARG A 291 15.92 15.74 3.23
C ARG A 291 16.09 14.34 2.66
N THR A 292 14.99 13.74 2.18
CA THR A 292 15.00 12.40 1.57
C THR A 292 15.94 12.36 0.37
N LEU A 293 15.83 13.29 -0.57
CA LEU A 293 16.70 13.35 -1.75
C LEU A 293 18.18 13.51 -1.38
N ALA A 294 18.48 14.31 -0.36
CA ALA A 294 19.85 14.47 0.13
C ALA A 294 20.40 13.16 0.76
N VAL A 295 19.59 12.45 1.54
CA VAL A 295 19.96 11.13 2.09
C VAL A 295 20.11 10.08 0.99
N GLN A 296 19.24 10.08 -0.03
CA GLN A 296 19.40 9.20 -1.20
C GLN A 296 20.74 9.45 -1.90
N ALA A 297 21.08 10.72 -2.14
CA ALA A 297 22.34 11.08 -2.78
C ALA A 297 23.54 10.64 -1.92
N ALA A 298 23.54 10.95 -0.63
CA ALA A 298 24.61 10.54 0.28
C ALA A 298 24.75 9.01 0.42
N LEU A 299 23.63 8.26 0.40
CA LEU A 299 23.65 6.80 0.50
C LEU A 299 24.18 6.17 -0.78
N SER A 300 23.93 6.80 -1.94
CA SER A 300 24.46 6.33 -3.23
C SER A 300 26.00 6.35 -3.28
N ASP A 301 26.63 7.25 -2.53
CA ASP A 301 28.09 7.34 -2.35
C ASP A 301 28.63 6.42 -1.24
N GLN A 302 27.75 5.73 -0.49
CA GLN A 302 28.11 4.77 0.57
C GLN A 302 27.56 3.35 0.32
N PRO A 303 28.06 2.63 -0.70
CA PRO A 303 27.51 1.34 -1.12
C PRO A 303 27.49 0.25 -0.03
N GLN A 304 28.44 0.29 0.91
CA GLN A 304 28.50 -0.65 2.02
C GLN A 304 27.38 -0.43 3.04
N VAL A 305 27.03 0.83 3.31
CA VAL A 305 25.88 1.16 4.18
C VAL A 305 24.58 0.74 3.51
N ALA A 306 24.45 0.96 2.21
CA ALA A 306 23.28 0.55 1.44
C ALA A 306 23.12 -0.98 1.40
N LEU A 307 24.22 -1.73 1.21
CA LEU A 307 24.23 -3.20 1.28
C LEU A 307 23.80 -3.69 2.67
N ALA A 308 24.36 -3.10 3.74
CA ALA A 308 24.01 -3.45 5.11
C ALA A 308 22.54 -3.16 5.41
N LEU A 309 22.03 -2.00 4.99
CA LEU A 309 20.62 -1.61 5.15
C LEU A 309 19.68 -2.58 4.44
N LEU A 310 19.94 -2.88 3.16
CA LEU A 310 19.13 -3.84 2.40
C LEU A 310 19.15 -5.23 3.05
N THR A 311 20.34 -5.70 3.44
CA THR A 311 20.50 -7.02 4.07
C THR A 311 19.73 -7.06 5.39
N TRP A 312 19.85 -6.04 6.24
CA TRP A 312 19.12 -5.95 7.49
C TRP A 312 17.60 -5.94 7.29
N THR A 313 17.10 -5.17 6.31
CA THR A 313 15.66 -5.17 5.99
C THR A 313 15.18 -6.54 5.52
N LEU A 314 15.92 -7.20 4.61
CA LEU A 314 15.58 -8.54 4.14
C LEU A 314 15.61 -9.55 5.31
N CYS A 315 16.60 -9.47 6.21
CA CYS A 315 16.66 -10.27 7.42
C CYS A 315 15.42 -10.06 8.30
N ARG A 316 15.00 -8.82 8.56
CA ARG A 316 13.77 -8.56 9.34
C ARG A 316 12.56 -9.21 8.69
N ASN A 317 12.42 -9.08 7.38
CA ASN A 317 11.30 -9.67 6.64
C ASN A 317 11.31 -11.21 6.67
N CYS A 318 12.49 -11.84 6.69
CA CYS A 318 12.63 -13.29 6.75
C CYS A 318 12.49 -13.87 8.17
N PHE A 319 12.83 -13.10 9.21
CA PHE A 319 13.01 -13.64 10.57
C PHE A 319 12.09 -13.03 11.64
N THR A 320 11.25 -12.03 11.33
CA THR A 320 10.30 -11.44 12.30
C THR A 320 8.85 -11.50 11.80
N PRO A 321 7.88 -11.94 12.63
CA PRO A 321 6.46 -11.76 12.38
C PRO A 321 6.11 -10.26 12.30
N ARG A 322 5.30 -9.87 11.32
CA ARG A 322 5.06 -8.48 10.92
C ARG A 322 4.36 -7.65 12.00
N TYR A 323 5.11 -6.89 12.79
CA TYR A 323 4.62 -5.69 13.50
C TYR A 323 5.73 -4.62 13.53
N GLY A 324 5.55 -3.54 12.76
CA GLY A 324 6.44 -2.38 12.76
C GLY A 324 6.69 -1.76 11.38
N VAL A 325 6.84 -0.43 11.34
CA VAL A 325 7.22 0.33 10.14
C VAL A 325 8.66 0.01 9.78
N ASN A 326 8.90 -0.48 8.56
CA ASN A 326 10.24 -0.66 8.02
C ASN A 326 10.60 0.60 7.19
N PRO A 327 11.78 1.20 7.37
CA PRO A 327 12.24 2.32 6.53
C PRO A 327 12.54 1.89 5.09
N LEU A 328 12.58 0.59 4.81
CA LEU A 328 12.76 0.03 3.46
C LEU A 328 11.57 -0.88 3.13
N ASP A 329 10.66 -0.34 2.32
CA ASP A 329 9.57 -1.09 1.69
C ASP A 329 10.13 -1.69 0.39
N VAL A 330 10.44 -2.99 0.38
CA VAL A 330 11.02 -3.64 -0.80
C VAL A 330 9.91 -3.94 -1.81
N CYS A 331 9.50 -2.89 -2.52
CA CYS A 331 8.95 -2.94 -3.86
C CYS A 331 9.57 -1.75 -4.64
N LEU A 332 10.40 -2.04 -5.65
CA LEU A 332 11.05 -1.02 -6.47
C LEU A 332 10.02 -0.35 -7.40
N THR A 333 9.27 0.61 -6.86
CA THR A 333 8.49 1.58 -7.65
C THR A 333 9.16 2.94 -7.49
N PRO A 334 10.06 3.35 -8.40
CA PRO A 334 10.78 4.61 -8.28
C PRO A 334 9.79 5.79 -8.23
N SER A 335 9.72 6.47 -7.08
CA SER A 335 8.83 7.61 -6.82
C SER A 335 9.47 8.95 -7.21
N GLN A 336 10.56 8.94 -8.00
CA GLN A 336 11.32 10.11 -8.44
C GLN A 336 10.42 11.17 -9.13
N HIS A 337 9.40 10.73 -9.87
CA HIS A 337 8.41 11.64 -10.46
C HIS A 337 7.67 12.47 -9.39
N ARG A 338 7.25 11.82 -8.29
CA ARG A 338 6.58 12.48 -7.16
C ARG A 338 7.55 13.44 -6.45
N LEU A 339 8.78 13.00 -6.19
CA LEU A 339 9.81 13.80 -5.51
C LEU A 339 10.23 15.05 -6.31
N VAL A 340 10.39 14.93 -7.63
CA VAL A 340 10.73 16.07 -8.50
C VAL A 340 9.56 17.04 -8.62
N SER A 341 8.32 16.53 -8.61
CA SER A 341 7.12 17.38 -8.67
C SER A 341 6.84 18.15 -7.38
N SER A 342 7.34 17.66 -6.23
CA SER A 342 7.16 18.28 -4.92
C SER A 342 8.37 19.09 -4.44
N ALA A 343 9.58 18.84 -4.97
CA ALA A 343 10.80 19.56 -4.60
C ALA A 343 10.76 21.03 -5.06
N LEU A 344 11.20 21.95 -4.19
CA LEU A 344 11.17 23.39 -4.46
C LEU A 344 12.04 23.77 -5.68
N SER A 345 13.16 23.07 -5.84
CA SER A 345 14.09 23.28 -6.97
C SER A 345 13.75 22.42 -8.19
N GLY A 346 12.79 21.49 -8.05
CA GLY A 346 12.39 20.54 -9.10
C GLY A 346 13.57 19.90 -9.83
N LYS A 347 13.54 19.92 -11.16
CA LYS A 347 14.60 19.38 -12.04
C LYS A 347 15.89 20.22 -12.05
N SER A 348 15.88 21.40 -11.44
CA SER A 348 17.05 22.29 -11.37
C SER A 348 17.83 22.12 -10.07
N GLY A 349 17.35 21.27 -9.15
CA GLY A 349 18.02 20.98 -7.89
C GLY A 349 19.31 20.19 -8.08
N ARG A 350 20.35 20.54 -7.30
CA ARG A 350 21.65 19.86 -7.32
C ARG A 350 21.53 18.35 -7.06
N GLY A 351 20.62 17.94 -6.17
CA GLY A 351 20.33 16.53 -5.90
C GLY A 351 19.78 15.79 -7.13
N PHE A 352 18.79 16.37 -7.81
CA PHE A 352 18.25 15.79 -9.05
C PHE A 352 19.32 15.70 -10.14
N LEU A 353 20.09 16.78 -10.36
CA LEU A 353 21.14 16.81 -11.38
C LEU A 353 22.25 15.78 -11.12
N HIS A 354 22.64 15.60 -9.86
CA HIS A 354 23.62 14.59 -9.47
C HIS A 354 23.09 13.17 -9.70
N LEU A 355 21.85 12.89 -9.31
CA LEU A 355 21.20 11.58 -9.52
C LEU A 355 21.03 11.26 -11.02
N GLU A 356 20.66 12.25 -11.84
CA GLU A 356 20.58 12.09 -13.30
C GLU A 356 21.96 11.81 -13.90
N GLN A 357 23.00 12.52 -13.46
CA GLN A 357 24.38 12.29 -13.91
C GLN A 357 24.87 10.88 -13.55
N GLN A 358 24.60 10.42 -12.32
CA GLN A 358 24.92 9.06 -11.90
C GLN A 358 24.12 8.03 -12.70
N ARG A 359 22.83 8.27 -12.94
CA ARG A 359 21.97 7.38 -13.75
C ARG A 359 22.50 7.25 -15.17
N GLU A 360 22.90 8.35 -15.81
CA GLU A 360 23.50 8.33 -17.14
C GLU A 360 24.86 7.61 -17.15
N ALA A 361 25.70 7.87 -16.15
CA ALA A 361 27.00 7.22 -16.02
C ALA A 361 26.86 5.70 -15.84
N TRP A 362 25.87 5.23 -15.08
CA TRP A 362 25.56 3.81 -14.92
C TRP A 362 24.90 3.21 -16.16
N HIS A 363 23.95 3.91 -16.78
CA HIS A 363 23.28 3.48 -18.00
C HIS A 363 24.29 3.27 -19.14
N ALA A 364 25.30 4.13 -19.27
CA ALA A 364 26.38 3.99 -20.24
C ALA A 364 27.26 2.75 -20.03
N GLN A 365 27.20 2.12 -18.85
CA GLN A 365 27.97 0.92 -18.50
C GLN A 365 27.15 -0.37 -18.61
N LEU A 366 25.85 -0.29 -18.91
CA LEU A 366 24.97 -1.44 -19.04
C LEU A 366 25.17 -2.16 -20.39
N PRO A 367 25.28 -3.50 -20.44
CA PRO A 367 25.33 -4.27 -21.69
C PRO A 367 24.04 -4.18 -22.52
N GLU A 368 24.08 -4.42 -23.85
CA GLU A 368 22.90 -4.36 -24.74
C GLU A 368 21.69 -5.22 -24.30
N ALA A 369 21.89 -6.30 -23.54
CA ALA A 369 20.84 -7.22 -23.07
C ALA A 369 20.60 -7.17 -21.55
N TRP A 370 20.97 -6.07 -20.89
CA TRP A 370 20.98 -5.94 -19.42
C TRP A 370 19.64 -6.27 -18.73
N ASN A 371 18.50 -6.08 -19.41
CA ASN A 371 17.15 -6.33 -18.90
C ASN A 371 16.62 -7.76 -19.13
N THR A 372 17.39 -8.63 -19.80
CA THR A 372 16.95 -10.01 -20.14
C THR A 372 17.74 -11.11 -19.43
N SER A 373 18.88 -10.77 -18.82
CA SER A 373 19.70 -11.72 -18.03
C SER A 373 20.48 -10.99 -16.94
N PHE A 374 20.63 -11.62 -15.77
CA PHE A 374 21.44 -11.09 -14.66
C PHE A 374 22.90 -11.59 -14.70
N ASN A 375 23.25 -12.48 -15.64
CA ASN A 375 24.56 -13.15 -15.69
C ASN A 375 25.74 -12.16 -15.78
N TRP A 376 25.51 -10.96 -16.35
CA TRP A 376 26.53 -9.92 -16.42
C TRP A 376 26.93 -9.38 -15.04
N LEU A 377 26.03 -9.39 -14.05
CA LEU A 377 26.35 -9.05 -12.66
C LEU A 377 27.30 -10.07 -12.04
N LEU A 378 27.15 -11.36 -12.36
CA LEU A 378 28.04 -12.42 -11.88
C LEU A 378 29.45 -12.32 -12.47
N ALA A 379 29.59 -11.70 -13.64
CA ALA A 379 30.86 -11.51 -14.32
C ALA A 379 31.60 -10.23 -13.87
N TRP A 380 30.93 -9.32 -13.17
CA TRP A 380 31.54 -8.08 -12.67
C TRP A 380 32.28 -8.29 -11.35
N PRO A 381 33.32 -7.49 -11.06
CA PRO A 381 33.92 -7.43 -9.73
C PRO A 381 32.86 -7.09 -8.69
N GLN A 382 32.95 -7.72 -7.51
CA GLN A 382 31.95 -7.60 -6.45
C GLN A 382 31.76 -6.14 -6.01
N GLU A 383 32.83 -5.35 -6.00
CA GLU A 383 32.82 -3.93 -5.64
C GLU A 383 31.92 -3.12 -6.57
N ARG A 384 31.92 -3.44 -7.87
CA ARG A 384 31.11 -2.75 -8.88
C ARG A 384 29.65 -3.14 -8.78
N VAL A 385 29.36 -4.40 -8.47
CA VAL A 385 28.00 -4.89 -8.20
C VAL A 385 27.42 -4.22 -6.96
N ILE A 386 28.22 -4.12 -5.89
CA ILE A 386 27.81 -3.45 -4.65
C ILE A 386 27.60 -1.95 -4.89
N ALA A 387 28.44 -1.29 -5.69
CA ALA A 387 28.23 0.12 -6.04
C ALA A 387 26.89 0.35 -6.79
N LEU A 388 26.58 -0.50 -7.76
CA LEU A 388 25.29 -0.45 -8.46
C LEU A 388 24.12 -0.75 -7.52
N LEU A 389 24.27 -1.75 -6.65
CA LEU A 389 23.28 -2.05 -5.61
C LEU A 389 23.05 -0.84 -4.71
N GLY A 390 24.12 -0.15 -4.29
CA GLY A 390 24.04 1.05 -3.46
C GLY A 390 23.22 2.15 -4.12
N PHE A 391 23.45 2.41 -5.41
CA PHE A 391 22.63 3.31 -6.19
C PHE A 391 21.16 2.84 -6.22
N CYS A 392 20.87 1.57 -6.53
CA CYS A 392 19.50 1.06 -6.57
C CYS A 392 18.77 1.14 -5.22
N VAL A 393 19.45 0.78 -4.13
CA VAL A 393 18.90 0.84 -2.76
C VAL A 393 18.62 2.28 -2.37
N SER A 394 19.50 3.23 -2.75
CA SER A 394 19.27 4.64 -2.46
C SER A 394 17.94 5.15 -3.03
N GLN A 395 17.53 4.68 -4.21
CA GLN A 395 16.26 5.09 -4.82
C GLN A 395 15.02 4.62 -4.05
N GLY A 396 15.18 3.62 -3.17
CA GLY A 396 14.11 3.08 -2.33
C GLY A 396 13.93 3.79 -0.99
N ILE A 397 14.81 4.72 -0.61
CA ILE A 397 14.70 5.43 0.66
C ILE A 397 13.56 6.46 0.58
N ASN A 398 12.66 6.41 1.56
CA ASN A 398 11.58 7.39 1.71
C ASN A 398 11.57 7.95 3.14
N GLY A 399 11.81 9.26 3.26
CA GLY A 399 11.76 9.99 4.54
C GLY A 399 10.68 11.06 4.60
N ILE A 400 9.69 10.99 3.72
CA ILE A 400 8.59 11.96 3.68
C ILE A 400 7.86 11.94 5.03
N GLN A 401 7.63 13.14 5.58
CA GLN A 401 6.88 13.34 6.82
C GLN A 401 5.54 14.00 6.48
N GLU A 402 4.45 13.30 6.79
CA GLU A 402 3.07 13.78 6.66
C GLU A 402 2.49 14.11 8.05
N ARG A 403 1.49 14.98 8.09
CA ARG A 403 0.77 15.28 9.35
C ARG A 403 -0.26 14.18 9.61
N GLN A 404 -0.21 13.60 10.80
CA GLN A 404 -1.21 12.65 11.31
C GLN A 404 -1.82 13.28 12.56
N SER A 405 -3.15 13.45 12.56
CA SER A 405 -3.90 14.04 13.69
C SER A 405 -3.29 15.36 14.20
N GLY A 406 -2.90 16.25 13.27
CA GLY A 406 -2.31 17.56 13.58
C GLY A 406 -0.82 17.54 13.94
N ARG A 407 -0.21 16.36 14.17
CA ARG A 407 1.20 16.22 14.59
C ARG A 407 2.10 15.67 13.50
N THR A 408 3.38 16.02 13.58
CA THR A 408 4.43 15.48 12.71
C THR A 408 5.31 14.53 13.51
N GLY A 409 5.36 13.25 13.11
CA GLY A 409 6.22 12.25 13.76
C GLY A 409 7.72 12.48 13.47
N SER A 410 8.58 11.79 14.22
CA SER A 410 10.03 11.78 13.99
C SER A 410 10.38 11.29 12.58
N SER A 411 11.51 11.74 12.05
CA SER A 411 11.89 11.33 10.70
C SER A 411 12.34 9.88 10.71
N PRO A 412 11.83 9.01 9.81
CA PRO A 412 12.30 7.62 9.71
C PRO A 412 13.76 7.53 9.21
N LEU A 413 14.35 8.66 8.79
CA LEU A 413 15.73 8.75 8.33
C LEU A 413 16.75 8.87 9.48
N GLU A 414 16.33 9.21 10.70
CA GLU A 414 17.26 9.56 11.80
C GLU A 414 18.32 8.49 12.08
N GLY A 415 17.92 7.21 12.12
CA GLY A 415 18.86 6.10 12.32
C GLY A 415 19.85 5.94 11.16
N LEU A 416 19.37 6.08 9.92
CA LEU A 416 20.20 5.97 8.73
C LEU A 416 21.19 7.13 8.62
N GLU A 417 20.73 8.35 8.86
CA GLU A 417 21.54 9.56 8.85
C GLU A 417 22.66 9.51 9.90
N THR A 418 22.34 9.00 11.08
CA THR A 418 23.31 8.80 12.17
C THR A 418 24.42 7.85 11.74
N VAL A 419 24.07 6.69 11.15
CA VAL A 419 25.05 5.71 10.67
C VAL A 419 25.92 6.27 9.55
N MET A 420 25.34 7.05 8.65
CA MET A 420 26.06 7.65 7.52
C MET A 420 26.95 8.84 7.90
N GLY A 421 26.81 9.38 9.13
CA GLY A 421 27.41 10.65 9.50
C GLY A 421 26.88 11.80 8.65
N PHE A 422 25.60 11.77 8.30
CA PHE A 422 24.98 12.67 7.32
C PHE A 422 24.83 14.10 7.86
N ASP A 423 25.29 15.07 7.07
CA ASP A 423 25.06 16.50 7.29
C ASP A 423 24.23 17.08 6.14
N LEU A 424 22.97 17.42 6.40
CA LEU A 424 22.06 18.01 5.42
C LEU A 424 22.64 19.29 4.78
N ARG A 425 23.48 20.04 5.50
CA ARG A 425 24.06 21.29 5.00
C ARG A 425 24.98 21.09 3.79
N GLU A 426 25.52 19.89 3.59
CA GLU A 426 26.34 19.57 2.40
C GLU A 426 25.52 19.52 1.11
N TRP A 427 24.22 19.27 1.25
CA TRP A 427 23.29 19.03 0.14
C TRP A 427 22.27 20.17 -0.04
N TRP A 428 21.93 20.86 1.05
CA TRP A 428 20.87 21.86 1.08
C TRP A 428 21.28 23.13 1.84
N GLN A 429 20.78 24.28 1.38
CA GLN A 429 20.98 25.57 2.04
C GLN A 429 19.70 26.40 2.05
N PRO A 430 19.40 27.14 3.14
CA PRO A 430 18.23 27.99 3.20
C PRO A 430 18.43 29.24 2.32
N THR A 431 17.51 29.48 1.39
CA THR A 431 17.54 30.66 0.51
C THR A 431 16.39 31.62 0.80
N ALA A 432 16.56 32.88 0.42
CA ALA A 432 15.51 33.89 0.54
C ALA A 432 14.23 33.50 -0.22
N THR A 433 14.39 33.03 -1.46
CA THR A 433 13.29 32.70 -2.39
C THR A 433 12.70 31.31 -2.19
N GLY A 434 13.46 30.36 -1.64
CA GLY A 434 13.00 28.98 -1.42
C GLY A 434 12.47 28.72 -0.01
N PHE A 435 13.21 29.16 1.02
CA PHE A 435 12.92 28.82 2.42
C PHE A 435 12.29 30.00 3.17
N PHE A 436 13.00 31.13 3.27
CA PHE A 436 12.55 32.25 4.13
C PHE A 436 11.29 32.95 3.63
N CYS A 437 11.01 32.94 2.32
CA CYS A 437 9.75 33.49 1.79
C CYS A 437 8.50 32.71 2.22
N LYS A 438 8.67 31.47 2.72
CA LYS A 438 7.57 30.61 3.20
C LYS A 438 7.31 30.79 4.71
N LEU A 439 8.21 31.48 5.41
CA LEU A 439 8.11 31.73 6.84
C LEU A 439 7.47 33.10 7.14
N ASN A 440 6.90 33.22 8.34
CA ASN A 440 6.48 34.50 8.90
C ASN A 440 7.67 35.22 9.57
N LYS A 441 7.54 36.53 9.87
CA LYS A 441 8.66 37.32 10.42
C LYS A 441 9.19 36.80 11.76
N ARG A 442 8.34 36.24 12.60
CA ARG A 442 8.74 35.65 13.88
C ARG A 442 9.58 34.39 13.66
N GLN A 443 9.13 33.49 12.79
CA GLN A 443 9.88 32.30 12.40
C GLN A 443 11.23 32.63 11.75
N ILE A 444 11.32 33.70 10.95
CA ILE A 444 12.59 34.18 10.39
C ILE A 444 13.53 34.67 11.51
N SER A 445 13.00 35.43 12.47
CA SER A 445 13.75 35.87 13.66
C SER A 445 14.22 34.69 14.51
N ASP A 446 13.37 33.69 14.72
CA ASP A 446 13.69 32.50 15.51
C ASP A 446 14.81 31.70 14.82
N ALA A 447 14.74 31.50 13.50
CA ALA A 447 15.80 30.86 12.73
C ALA A 447 17.14 31.62 12.82
N LEU A 448 17.13 32.96 12.70
CA LEU A 448 18.32 33.78 12.88
C LEU A 448 18.90 33.69 14.30
N SER A 449 18.03 33.61 15.31
CA SER A 449 18.44 33.43 16.70
C SER A 449 19.07 32.05 16.92
N GLU A 450 18.48 30.98 16.38
CA GLU A 450 19.04 29.62 16.42
C GLU A 450 20.41 29.53 15.73
N ALA A 451 20.65 30.36 14.71
CA ALA A 451 21.93 30.45 14.03
C ALA A 451 22.97 31.32 14.76
N GLY A 452 22.64 31.89 15.93
CA GLY A 452 23.51 32.77 16.70
C GLY A 452 23.56 34.22 16.21
N LEU A 453 22.66 34.61 15.29
CA LEU A 453 22.60 35.95 14.69
C LEU A 453 21.56 36.83 15.41
N SER A 454 21.74 37.01 16.73
CA SER A 454 20.74 37.68 17.58
C SER A 454 20.42 39.12 17.19
N ASP A 455 21.41 39.86 16.67
CA ASP A 455 21.19 41.25 16.24
C ASP A 455 20.35 41.30 14.96
N ALA A 456 20.67 40.46 13.98
CA ALA A 456 19.87 40.32 12.77
C ALA A 456 18.45 39.83 13.06
N ALA A 457 18.29 38.91 14.04
CA ALA A 457 16.99 38.41 14.48
C ALA A 457 16.06 39.54 15.01
N ARG A 458 16.59 40.46 15.81
CA ARG A 458 15.81 41.62 16.31
C ARG A 458 15.41 42.56 15.17
N ASP A 459 16.35 42.83 14.26
CA ASP A 459 16.12 43.78 13.18
C ASP A 459 15.04 43.32 12.19
N VAL A 460 14.99 42.02 11.85
CA VAL A 460 14.03 41.50 10.86
C VAL A 460 12.56 41.66 11.30
N LEU A 461 12.29 41.82 12.59
CA LEU A 461 10.93 42.05 13.11
C LEU A 461 10.38 43.41 12.67
N ALA A 462 11.24 44.42 12.58
CA ALA A 462 10.89 45.77 12.13
C ALA A 462 10.80 45.91 10.60
N MET A 463 11.34 44.95 9.85
CA MET A 463 11.38 44.96 8.38
C MET A 463 10.06 44.47 7.75
N LYS A 464 9.90 44.73 6.45
CA LYS A 464 8.88 44.05 5.64
C LYS A 464 9.28 42.58 5.47
N ARG A 465 8.29 41.69 5.34
CA ARG A 465 8.52 40.23 5.28
C ARG A 465 9.49 39.82 4.15
N ARG A 466 9.40 40.49 2.99
CA ARG A 466 10.29 40.25 1.85
C ARG A 466 11.73 40.61 2.17
N ASP A 467 11.96 41.82 2.67
CA ASP A 467 13.30 42.33 3.02
C ASP A 467 13.92 41.48 4.16
N ALA A 468 13.09 41.05 5.12
CA ALA A 468 13.50 40.11 6.17
C ALA A 468 13.97 38.76 5.59
N ALA A 469 13.26 38.22 4.60
CA ALA A 469 13.64 36.97 3.95
C ALA A 469 14.93 37.11 3.11
N GLU A 470 15.10 38.25 2.42
CA GLU A 470 16.32 38.56 1.66
C GLU A 470 17.53 38.69 2.59
N ARG A 471 17.41 39.43 3.69
CA ARG A 471 18.46 39.55 4.71
C ARG A 471 18.80 38.20 5.34
N ALA A 472 17.79 37.42 5.75
CA ALA A 472 18.02 36.11 6.36
C ALA A 472 18.73 35.15 5.40
N GLY A 473 18.34 35.15 4.11
CA GLY A 473 19.02 34.36 3.09
C GLY A 473 20.49 34.75 2.91
N ALA A 474 20.81 36.05 2.92
CA ALA A 474 22.18 36.52 2.79
C ALA A 474 23.04 36.10 4.00
N GLU A 475 22.57 36.35 5.21
CA GLU A 475 23.30 36.00 6.44
C GLU A 475 23.52 34.48 6.57
N MET A 476 22.48 33.70 6.29
CA MET A 476 22.49 32.23 6.43
C MET A 476 23.32 31.52 5.36
N SER A 477 23.62 32.20 4.25
CA SER A 477 24.54 31.66 3.23
C SER A 477 25.96 31.48 3.76
N THR A 478 26.34 32.23 4.80
CA THR A 478 27.71 32.25 5.34
C THR A 478 27.95 31.29 6.52
N ASN A 479 26.88 30.71 7.08
CA ASN A 479 26.96 29.79 8.22
C ASN A 479 26.67 28.33 7.79
N ARG A 480 26.62 27.37 8.73
CA ARG A 480 26.20 25.97 8.48
C ARG A 480 24.85 25.63 9.11
N TRP A 481 24.01 26.64 9.36
CA TRP A 481 22.73 26.41 10.01
C TRP A 481 21.75 25.65 9.10
N VAL A 482 21.01 24.73 9.71
CA VAL A 482 19.83 24.05 9.17
C VAL A 482 18.79 23.96 10.30
N PRO A 483 17.48 23.92 9.99
CA PRO A 483 16.43 23.85 11.00
C PRO A 483 16.62 22.65 11.95
N SER A 484 16.39 22.85 13.24
CA SER A 484 16.58 21.84 14.29
C SER A 484 15.84 20.52 14.00
N TRP A 485 14.59 20.60 13.55
CA TRP A 485 13.76 19.44 13.20
C TRP A 485 14.19 18.70 11.92
N MET A 486 15.16 19.23 11.17
CA MET A 486 15.78 18.57 10.02
C MET A 486 17.15 17.97 10.33
N LYS A 487 17.60 18.08 11.58
CA LYS A 487 18.82 17.39 12.03
C LYS A 487 18.46 15.99 12.53
N PRO A 488 19.39 15.03 12.48
CA PRO A 488 19.24 13.77 13.19
C PRO A 488 19.06 14.07 14.69
N GLY A 489 18.10 13.42 15.35
CA GLY A 489 17.96 13.52 16.80
C GLY A 489 19.25 13.07 17.47
N VAL A 490 19.84 13.90 18.33
CA VAL A 490 21.02 13.50 19.11
C VAL A 490 20.54 12.58 20.22
N ASP A 491 20.66 11.27 20.01
CA ASP A 491 20.45 10.30 21.08
C ASP A 491 21.57 10.43 22.12
N VAL A 492 21.26 11.09 23.24
CA VAL A 492 22.04 10.98 24.47
C VAL A 492 21.60 9.71 25.19
N SER A 493 21.92 8.56 24.63
CA SER A 493 21.73 7.26 25.28
C SER A 493 22.77 6.27 24.74
N GLY A 494 24.03 6.54 25.09
CA GLY A 494 25.08 5.54 24.99
C GLY A 494 24.86 4.44 26.01
N ASP A 495 24.04 3.45 25.68
CA ASP A 495 24.08 2.17 26.36
C ASP A 495 25.08 1.26 25.65
N SER A 496 26.18 1.04 26.35
CA SER A 496 27.24 0.11 26.00
C SER A 496 26.66 -1.28 25.78
N VAL A 497 26.62 -1.74 24.53
CA VAL A 497 26.52 -3.16 24.22
C VAL A 497 27.82 -3.80 24.69
N THR A 498 27.79 -4.34 25.90
CA THR A 498 28.82 -5.26 26.37
C THR A 498 28.55 -6.60 25.72
N ASP A 499 29.47 -6.94 24.82
CA ASP A 499 29.66 -8.22 24.21
C ASP A 499 29.59 -9.35 25.25
N LYS A 500 28.64 -10.27 25.07
CA LYS A 500 28.68 -11.59 25.71
C LYS A 500 28.55 -12.65 24.62
N ALA A 501 29.71 -13.00 24.08
CA ALA A 501 29.94 -14.30 23.48
C ALA A 501 29.63 -15.42 24.48
N ALA A 502 28.79 -16.37 24.05
CA ALA A 502 28.83 -17.77 24.45
C ALA A 502 28.36 -18.61 23.26
#